data_AF-A0A7D9EF96-F1
#
_entry.id   AF-A0A7D9EF96-F1
#
_cell.length_a   1.000
_cell.length_b   1.000
_cell.length_c   1.000
_cell.angle_alpha   90.00
_cell.angle_beta   90.00
_cell.angle_gamma   90.00
#
_symmetry.space_group_name_H-M   'P 1'
#
loop_
_entity.id
_entity.type
_entity.pdbx_description
1 polymer ?
#
loop_
_entity_poly.entity_id
_entity_poly.type
_entity_poly.pdbx_seq_one_letter_code
_entity_poly.pdbx_strand_id
1 'polypeptide(L)'
;MASCCSDEYSDHTDYICQKGLWNMHVPFPFISTKPEWDKLSATFLKFRKLPLSTDEAKASGWVQTASCKDDAYFRGNRYILNNDIAVMLLFDSKGKIAGIQNGVPKSGATTDFFKKPYWVEDGSMLVVSAYFVDPKVICAGGREESDYLGDSLYIQNGASPSSVMEIPLKEKDVGKTKWVNGKCVYAMGQHYWYDISKGMNCDDYFPAFLLYNGGKLNAFGWATMGDFKSDRYEHPPSFALGVTIFKFNFHYFGLL
;
A
#
# COMPACT_ATOMS: atom_id res chain seq x y z
N MET A 1 -22.74 -2.52 18.08
CA MET A 1 -21.74 -2.35 17.00
C MET A 1 -20.45 -1.88 17.66
N ALA A 2 -19.33 -2.59 17.47
CA ALA A 2 -18.04 -2.16 17.96
C ALA A 2 -17.52 -1.01 17.07
N SER A 3 -17.12 0.11 17.66
CA SER A 3 -16.48 1.21 16.91
C SER A 3 -15.04 0.82 16.59
N CYS A 4 -14.64 0.88 15.32
CA CYS A 4 -13.24 0.62 14.92
C CYS A 4 -12.31 1.80 15.15
N CYS A 5 -12.85 3.00 15.27
CA CYS A 5 -12.08 4.21 15.55
C CYS A 5 -12.46 4.68 16.97
N SER A 6 -11.49 4.67 17.90
CA SER A 6 -11.61 5.31 19.20
C SER A 6 -11.27 6.81 19.09
N ASP A 7 -11.60 7.57 20.14
CA ASP A 7 -11.53 9.04 20.18
C ASP A 7 -10.13 9.68 20.02
N GLU A 8 -9.07 8.89 19.84
CA GLU A 8 -7.67 9.36 19.85
C GLU A 8 -7.12 9.83 18.49
N TYR A 9 -7.93 9.88 17.43
CA TYR A 9 -7.45 10.30 16.10
C TYR A 9 -7.15 11.81 15.97
N SER A 10 -7.33 12.62 17.02
CA SER A 10 -7.07 14.07 16.99
C SER A 10 -6.19 14.59 18.12
N ASP A 11 -5.20 13.81 18.61
CA ASP A 11 -4.27 14.36 19.61
C ASP A 11 -3.06 15.04 18.94
N HIS A 12 -3.03 16.36 19.10
CA HIS A 12 -2.08 17.31 18.53
C HIS A 12 -0.62 16.94 18.79
N THR A 13 -0.01 16.17 17.88
CA THR A 13 1.45 16.04 17.75
C THR A 13 1.90 16.63 16.42
N ASP A 14 1.46 17.87 16.19
CA ASP A 14 1.67 18.67 14.97
C ASP A 14 3.13 19.09 14.72
N TYR A 15 4.03 19.03 15.71
CA TYR A 15 5.34 19.69 15.59
C TYR A 15 6.38 18.96 14.73
N ILE A 16 6.30 17.64 14.57
CA ILE A 16 7.32 16.85 13.84
C ILE A 16 7.03 16.82 12.34
N CYS A 17 5.75 16.69 11.95
CA CYS A 17 5.35 16.66 10.53
C CYS A 17 5.25 18.08 9.92
N GLN A 18 4.95 19.14 10.69
CA GLN A 18 4.82 20.51 10.16
C GLN A 18 6.15 21.24 9.93
N LYS A 19 7.24 20.86 10.63
CA LYS A 19 8.57 21.47 10.43
C LYS A 19 9.30 20.87 9.22
N GLY A 20 8.77 21.15 8.03
CA GLY A 20 9.58 21.31 6.83
C GLY A 20 10.50 22.53 6.96
N LEU A 21 11.40 22.55 7.96
CA LEU A 21 12.41 23.60 8.11
C LEU A 21 13.53 23.39 7.08
N TRP A 22 13.18 23.66 5.82
CA TRP A 22 14.08 24.17 4.79
C TRP A 22 13.28 25.17 3.93
N ASN A 23 12.88 26.28 4.55
CA ASN A 23 12.54 27.49 3.80
C ASN A 23 13.86 28.17 3.41
N MET A 24 14.56 27.61 2.43
CA MET A 24 15.47 28.40 1.60
C MET A 24 14.70 28.75 0.33
N HIS A 25 14.53 30.05 0.08
CA HIS A 25 14.27 30.57 -1.25
C HIS A 25 15.44 30.14 -2.15
N VAL A 26 15.33 28.96 -2.73
CA VAL A 26 16.14 28.53 -3.88
C VAL A 26 15.28 28.71 -5.12
N PRO A 27 15.81 29.34 -6.18
CA PRO A 27 15.06 29.53 -7.43
C PRO A 27 14.68 28.15 -7.96
N PHE A 28 13.39 27.96 -8.25
CA PHE A 28 12.78 26.70 -8.67
C PHE A 28 13.63 25.98 -9.74
N PRO A 29 14.32 24.87 -9.41
CA PRO A 29 14.63 23.90 -10.43
C PRO A 29 13.31 23.19 -10.78
N PHE A 30 13.16 22.76 -12.03
CA PHE A 30 12.00 22.02 -12.52
C PHE A 30 11.47 21.04 -11.46
N ILE A 31 10.31 21.34 -10.88
CA ILE A 31 9.67 20.41 -9.93
C ILE A 31 9.19 19.23 -10.76
N SER A 32 9.87 18.10 -10.63
CA SER A 32 9.36 16.84 -11.19
C SER A 32 7.92 16.63 -10.72
N THR A 33 7.02 16.49 -11.68
CA THR A 33 5.60 16.16 -11.42
C THR A 33 5.42 14.69 -11.10
N LYS A 34 6.44 13.87 -11.36
CA LYS A 34 6.50 12.44 -11.13
C LYS A 34 7.26 12.12 -9.83
N PRO A 35 6.94 11.01 -9.15
CA PRO A 35 7.71 10.55 -8.01
C PRO A 35 9.07 10.05 -8.46
N GLU A 36 10.05 10.13 -7.56
CA GLU A 36 11.44 9.71 -7.78
C GLU A 36 11.77 8.47 -6.95
N TRP A 37 10.82 7.52 -6.88
CA TRP A 37 10.99 6.31 -6.08
C TRP A 37 11.92 5.33 -6.81
N ASP A 38 13.09 5.07 -6.25
CA ASP A 38 14.12 4.16 -6.81
C ASP A 38 14.29 2.88 -5.98
N LYS A 39 13.60 2.80 -4.83
CA LYS A 39 13.62 1.67 -3.89
C LYS A 39 12.21 1.29 -3.46
N LEU A 40 12.04 -0.02 -3.29
CA LEU A 40 10.86 -0.59 -2.65
C LEU A 40 11.30 -1.45 -1.46
N SER A 41 10.67 -1.24 -0.31
CA SER A 41 10.94 -2.03 0.89
C SER A 41 9.65 -2.40 1.62
N ALA A 42 9.67 -3.50 2.37
CA ALA A 42 8.57 -3.93 3.21
C ALA A 42 8.99 -4.10 4.68
N THR A 43 8.00 -4.10 5.58
CA THR A 43 8.17 -4.30 7.03
C THR A 43 8.90 -3.13 7.70
N PHE A 44 8.16 -2.22 8.32
CA PHE A 44 8.67 -1.10 9.11
C PHE A 44 9.69 -1.57 10.16
N LEU A 45 10.71 -0.74 10.41
CA LEU A 45 11.93 -1.03 11.21
C LEU A 45 12.90 -2.05 10.61
N LYS A 46 12.43 -3.05 9.84
CA LYS A 46 13.33 -4.03 9.16
C LYS A 46 13.69 -3.59 7.75
N PHE A 47 12.80 -2.88 7.06
CA PHE A 47 12.92 -2.35 5.71
C PHE A 47 13.55 -3.35 4.73
N ARG A 48 12.94 -4.54 4.64
CA ARG A 48 13.40 -5.60 3.74
C ARG A 48 13.26 -5.13 2.30
N LYS A 49 14.38 -5.02 1.58
CA LYS A 49 14.39 -4.65 0.17
C LYS A 49 13.61 -5.67 -0.67
N LEU A 50 12.79 -5.16 -1.58
CA LEU A 50 12.05 -5.97 -2.54
C LEU A 50 12.69 -5.85 -3.93
N PRO A 51 12.77 -6.95 -4.70
CA PRO A 51 13.25 -6.94 -6.08
C PRO A 51 12.49 -5.94 -6.96
N LEU A 52 13.24 -5.23 -7.81
CA LEU A 52 12.68 -4.27 -8.77
C LEU A 52 12.62 -4.84 -10.19
N SER A 53 13.22 -6.02 -10.43
CA SER A 53 13.12 -6.76 -11.68
C SER A 53 12.84 -8.25 -11.49
N THR A 54 12.33 -8.91 -12.54
CA THR A 54 12.13 -10.37 -12.53
C THR A 54 13.45 -11.13 -12.37
N ASP A 55 14.56 -10.59 -12.86
CA ASP A 55 15.87 -11.24 -12.75
C ASP A 55 16.38 -11.23 -11.31
N GLU A 56 16.26 -10.08 -10.63
CA GLU A 56 16.53 -9.97 -9.20
C GLU A 56 15.61 -10.86 -8.37
N ALA A 57 14.32 -10.93 -8.75
CA ALA A 57 13.33 -11.75 -8.07
C ALA A 57 13.69 -13.24 -8.15
N LYS A 58 13.96 -13.74 -9.37
CA LYS A 58 14.39 -15.12 -9.60
C LYS A 58 15.70 -15.44 -8.87
N ALA A 59 16.68 -14.55 -8.95
CA ALA A 59 17.96 -14.70 -8.26
C ALA A 59 17.79 -14.77 -6.73
N SER A 60 16.75 -14.13 -6.20
CA SER A 60 16.41 -14.11 -4.77
C SER A 60 15.37 -15.17 -4.38
N GLY A 61 15.09 -16.15 -5.25
CA GLY A 61 14.22 -17.30 -4.95
C GLY A 61 12.72 -17.05 -5.09
N TRP A 62 12.30 -15.92 -5.67
CA TRP A 62 10.89 -15.67 -5.95
C TRP A 62 10.44 -16.51 -7.15
N VAL A 63 9.27 -17.13 -7.02
CA VAL A 63 8.71 -18.02 -8.04
C VAL A 63 7.48 -17.38 -8.67
N GLN A 64 7.41 -17.41 -10.00
CA GLN A 64 6.24 -16.93 -10.72
C GLN A 64 5.04 -17.87 -10.48
N THR A 65 3.92 -17.32 -10.03
CA THR A 65 2.68 -18.08 -9.75
C THR A 65 1.52 -17.70 -10.65
N ALA A 66 1.63 -16.57 -11.35
CA ALA A 66 0.69 -16.18 -12.39
C ALA A 66 1.40 -15.35 -13.46
N SER A 67 0.87 -15.37 -14.68
CA SER A 67 1.34 -14.56 -15.80
C SER A 67 0.30 -13.50 -16.14
N CYS A 68 0.75 -12.45 -16.82
CA CYS A 68 -0.14 -11.48 -17.45
C CYS A 68 -1.22 -12.18 -18.29
N LYS A 69 -2.49 -11.85 -18.01
CA LYS A 69 -3.66 -12.29 -18.76
C LYS A 69 -4.67 -11.15 -18.83
N ASP A 70 -5.33 -11.00 -19.96
CA ASP A 70 -6.29 -9.91 -20.18
C ASP A 70 -7.58 -10.08 -19.38
N ASP A 71 -7.96 -11.32 -19.07
CA ASP A 71 -9.16 -11.69 -18.31
C ASP A 71 -8.93 -11.78 -16.79
N ALA A 72 -7.69 -11.58 -16.32
CA ALA A 72 -7.38 -11.62 -14.90
C ALA A 72 -7.93 -10.39 -14.15
N TYR A 73 -8.27 -10.58 -12.86
CA TYR A 73 -8.72 -9.52 -11.95
C TYR A 73 -7.62 -8.51 -11.57
N PHE A 74 -6.37 -8.84 -11.89
CA PHE A 74 -5.19 -8.02 -11.66
C PHE A 74 -4.31 -7.99 -12.93
N ARG A 75 -3.30 -7.12 -12.93
CA ARG A 75 -2.33 -7.01 -14.03
C ARG A 75 -0.91 -7.25 -13.54
N GLY A 76 -0.16 -8.04 -14.30
CA GLY A 76 1.24 -8.32 -14.04
C GLY A 76 1.57 -9.81 -13.91
N ASN A 77 2.84 -10.11 -14.04
CA ASN A 77 3.42 -11.41 -13.74
C ASN A 77 3.64 -11.47 -12.22
N ARG A 78 2.93 -12.37 -11.54
CA ARG A 78 2.97 -12.45 -10.08
C ARG A 78 4.07 -13.37 -9.60
N TYR A 79 4.84 -12.92 -8.62
CA TYR A 79 5.91 -13.68 -7.99
C TYR A 79 5.72 -13.77 -6.48
N ILE A 80 5.97 -14.95 -5.92
CA ILE A 80 5.81 -15.25 -4.48
C ILE A 80 7.12 -15.86 -3.95
N LEU A 81 7.53 -15.46 -2.75
CA LEU A 81 8.72 -16.00 -2.08
C LEU A 81 8.29 -16.98 -0.98
N ASN A 82 8.80 -18.21 -1.02
CA ASN A 82 8.55 -19.25 -0.01
C ASN A 82 7.06 -19.53 0.26
N ASN A 83 6.21 -19.42 -0.76
CA ASN A 83 4.75 -19.58 -0.65
C ASN A 83 4.08 -18.62 0.36
N ASP A 84 4.73 -17.51 0.69
CA ASP A 84 4.20 -16.49 1.60
C ASP A 84 3.38 -15.44 0.83
N ILE A 85 2.06 -15.50 0.99
CA ILE A 85 1.11 -14.61 0.32
C ILE A 85 1.05 -13.21 0.93
N ALA A 86 1.76 -12.94 2.03
CA ALA A 86 1.76 -11.62 2.65
C ALA A 86 2.36 -10.54 1.72
N VAL A 87 3.33 -10.90 0.88
CA VAL A 87 3.87 -10.04 -0.18
C VAL A 87 3.94 -10.81 -1.48
N MET A 88 3.21 -10.35 -2.48
CA MET A 88 3.31 -10.89 -3.84
C MET A 88 3.64 -9.76 -4.80
N LEU A 89 4.74 -9.90 -5.54
CA LEU A 89 5.22 -8.85 -6.44
C LEU A 89 4.56 -9.00 -7.81
N LEU A 90 4.21 -7.87 -8.43
CA LEU A 90 3.66 -7.83 -9.79
C LEU A 90 4.67 -7.14 -10.70
N PHE A 91 5.17 -7.86 -11.70
CA PHE A 91 6.06 -7.32 -12.72
C PHE A 91 5.30 -7.08 -14.03
N ASP A 92 5.67 -6.05 -14.76
CA ASP A 92 5.16 -5.81 -16.11
C ASP A 92 5.70 -6.84 -17.13
N SER A 93 5.23 -6.72 -18.36
CA SER A 93 5.68 -7.57 -19.49
C SER A 93 7.15 -7.41 -19.86
N LYS A 94 7.83 -6.35 -19.41
CA LYS A 94 9.27 -6.14 -19.55
C LYS A 94 10.07 -6.61 -18.33
N GLY A 95 9.40 -7.14 -17.31
CA GLY A 95 10.02 -7.65 -16.11
C GLY A 95 10.39 -6.59 -15.08
N LYS A 96 9.84 -5.37 -15.16
CA LYS A 96 10.02 -4.30 -14.15
C LYS A 96 8.91 -4.35 -13.11
N ILE A 97 9.22 -4.02 -11.85
CA ILE A 97 8.22 -3.98 -10.78
C ILE A 97 7.12 -2.96 -11.14
N ALA A 98 5.88 -3.42 -11.16
CA ALA A 98 4.73 -2.63 -11.59
C ALA A 98 3.65 -2.53 -10.52
N GLY A 99 3.71 -3.39 -9.50
CA GLY A 99 2.77 -3.36 -8.39
C GLY A 99 3.07 -4.42 -7.36
N ILE A 100 2.17 -4.54 -6.40
CA ILE A 100 2.28 -5.43 -5.27
C ILE A 100 0.91 -5.83 -4.78
N GLN A 101 0.81 -7.02 -4.22
CA GLN A 101 -0.41 -7.53 -3.62
C GLN A 101 -0.14 -8.00 -2.20
N ASN A 102 -1.18 -7.92 -1.39
CA ASN A 102 -1.26 -8.58 -0.10
C ASN A 102 -2.39 -9.61 -0.12
N GLY A 103 -2.06 -10.84 0.25
CA GLY A 103 -2.98 -11.96 0.33
C GLY A 103 -3.23 -12.36 1.77
N VAL A 104 -4.48 -12.69 2.10
CA VAL A 104 -4.86 -13.31 3.37
C VAL A 104 -5.53 -14.65 3.11
N PRO A 105 -5.30 -15.68 3.96
CA PRO A 105 -5.96 -16.96 3.79
C PRO A 105 -7.47 -16.85 4.04
N LYS A 106 -8.28 -17.42 3.14
CA LYS A 106 -9.76 -17.40 3.27
C LYS A 106 -10.24 -18.01 4.59
N SER A 107 -9.54 -19.02 5.09
CA SER A 107 -9.85 -19.70 6.35
C SER A 107 -9.79 -18.78 7.59
N GLY A 108 -9.01 -17.69 7.53
CA GLY A 108 -8.91 -16.70 8.61
C GLY A 108 -9.69 -15.41 8.34
N ALA A 109 -10.29 -15.26 7.15
CA ALA A 109 -10.98 -14.06 6.70
C ALA A 109 -12.50 -14.19 6.92
N THR A 110 -12.95 -14.13 8.18
CA THR A 110 -14.31 -14.54 8.58
C THR A 110 -15.34 -13.41 8.71
N THR A 111 -14.90 -12.14 8.66
CA THR A 111 -15.77 -10.96 8.85
C THR A 111 -16.31 -10.38 7.54
N ASP A 112 -17.32 -9.52 7.61
CA ASP A 112 -17.92 -8.88 6.42
C ASP A 112 -16.98 -7.85 5.76
N PHE A 113 -15.98 -7.34 6.50
CA PHE A 113 -14.83 -6.61 5.97
C PHE A 113 -14.19 -7.29 4.75
N PHE A 114 -14.14 -8.62 4.73
CA PHE A 114 -13.54 -9.40 3.64
C PHE A 114 -14.48 -9.68 2.47
N LYS A 115 -15.76 -9.31 2.58
CA LYS A 115 -16.76 -9.46 1.50
C LYS A 115 -16.82 -8.25 0.58
N LYS A 116 -15.99 -7.23 0.84
CA LYS A 116 -15.95 -5.98 0.06
C LYS A 116 -15.31 -6.25 -1.31
N PRO A 117 -15.74 -5.53 -2.37
CA PRO A 117 -15.38 -5.85 -3.75
C PRO A 117 -13.88 -5.71 -4.07
N TYR A 118 -13.11 -5.03 -3.24
CA TYR A 118 -11.66 -4.90 -3.37
C TYR A 118 -10.88 -6.08 -2.76
N TRP A 119 -11.53 -6.95 -1.97
CA TRP A 119 -11.00 -8.25 -1.57
C TRP A 119 -11.36 -9.28 -2.63
N VAL A 120 -10.44 -9.52 -3.56
CA VAL A 120 -10.70 -10.42 -4.69
C VAL A 120 -10.30 -11.85 -4.33
N GLU A 121 -11.19 -12.80 -4.63
CA GLU A 121 -10.88 -14.22 -4.41
C GLU A 121 -9.84 -14.74 -5.42
N ASP A 122 -8.84 -15.45 -4.92
CA ASP A 122 -7.84 -16.14 -5.73
C ASP A 122 -7.48 -17.48 -5.07
N GLY A 123 -8.18 -18.54 -5.50
CA GLY A 123 -8.03 -19.86 -4.91
C GLY A 123 -8.37 -19.87 -3.41
N SER A 124 -7.36 -20.13 -2.57
CA SER A 124 -7.49 -20.22 -1.11
C SER A 124 -7.21 -18.90 -0.37
N MET A 125 -6.98 -17.80 -1.10
CA MET A 125 -6.70 -16.47 -0.53
C MET A 125 -7.66 -15.40 -1.02
N LEU A 126 -7.75 -14.32 -0.25
CA LEU A 126 -8.31 -13.03 -0.68
C LEU A 126 -7.17 -12.04 -0.88
N VAL A 127 -7.27 -11.21 -1.92
CA VAL A 127 -6.16 -10.38 -2.38
C VAL A 127 -6.60 -8.92 -2.53
N VAL A 128 -5.75 -8.01 -2.06
CA VAL A 128 -5.78 -6.58 -2.39
C VAL A 128 -4.54 -6.23 -3.21
N SER A 129 -4.68 -5.27 -4.13
CA SER A 129 -3.63 -4.91 -5.09
C SER A 129 -3.36 -3.42 -5.12
N ALA A 130 -2.09 -3.07 -5.29
CA ALA A 130 -1.65 -1.73 -5.62
C ALA A 130 -0.66 -1.76 -6.79
N TYR A 131 -0.63 -0.68 -7.57
CA TYR A 131 0.20 -0.55 -8.76
C TYR A 131 0.97 0.76 -8.72
N PHE A 132 2.21 0.71 -9.20
CA PHE A 132 3.11 1.85 -9.31
C PHE A 132 3.04 2.54 -10.68
N VAL A 133 2.27 1.97 -11.60
CA VAL A 133 1.98 2.49 -12.93
C VAL A 133 0.53 2.15 -13.29
N ASP A 134 -0.02 2.81 -14.32
CA ASP A 134 -1.37 2.52 -14.79
C ASP A 134 -1.49 1.01 -15.15
N PRO A 135 -2.42 0.26 -14.54
CA PRO A 135 -2.61 -1.16 -14.82
C PRO A 135 -2.78 -1.50 -16.30
N LYS A 136 -3.27 -0.56 -17.12
CA LYS A 136 -3.45 -0.74 -18.57
C LYS A 136 -2.16 -1.02 -19.31
N VAL A 137 -1.02 -0.48 -18.86
CA VAL A 137 0.27 -0.65 -19.58
C VAL A 137 1.03 -1.90 -19.14
N ILE A 138 0.73 -2.43 -17.95
CA ILE A 138 1.52 -3.50 -17.31
C ILE A 138 1.65 -4.74 -18.21
N CYS A 139 0.54 -5.19 -18.80
CA CYS A 139 0.53 -6.35 -19.69
C CYS A 139 0.54 -5.99 -21.18
N ALA A 140 0.38 -4.71 -21.53
CA ALA A 140 0.26 -4.23 -22.91
C ALA A 140 1.59 -3.68 -23.47
N GLY A 141 2.68 -4.42 -23.30
CA GLY A 141 4.03 -4.01 -23.72
C GLY A 141 4.86 -3.30 -22.66
N GLY A 142 4.30 -3.09 -21.46
CA GLY A 142 4.99 -2.51 -20.32
C GLY A 142 5.01 -0.99 -20.37
N ARG A 143 5.61 -0.38 -19.35
CA ARG A 143 5.79 1.07 -19.29
C ARG A 143 6.97 1.54 -20.14
N GLU A 144 7.05 2.85 -20.35
CA GLU A 144 8.26 3.52 -20.82
C GLU A 144 9.42 3.31 -19.85
N GLU A 145 10.65 3.23 -20.37
CA GLU A 145 11.83 3.07 -19.53
C GLU A 145 12.00 4.30 -18.62
N SER A 146 12.35 4.03 -17.37
CA SER A 146 12.54 5.03 -16.32
C SER A 146 13.49 4.48 -15.27
N ASP A 147 14.30 5.36 -14.68
CA ASP A 147 15.14 5.04 -13.52
C ASP A 147 14.29 4.78 -12.26
N TYR A 148 13.04 5.22 -12.25
CA TYR A 148 12.13 5.10 -11.13
C TYR A 148 11.16 3.92 -11.28
N LEU A 149 10.71 3.40 -10.14
CA LEU A 149 9.84 2.22 -10.05
C LEU A 149 8.44 2.45 -10.61
N GLY A 150 8.03 3.68 -10.86
CA GLY A 150 6.69 4.04 -11.30
C GLY A 150 6.44 5.53 -11.28
N ASP A 151 5.28 5.97 -11.78
CA ASP A 151 4.93 7.39 -11.87
C ASP A 151 3.65 7.80 -11.12
N SER A 152 2.91 6.84 -10.59
CA SER A 152 1.74 7.05 -9.75
C SER A 152 1.57 5.89 -8.76
N LEU A 153 0.73 6.05 -7.74
CA LEU A 153 0.26 4.93 -6.94
C LEU A 153 -1.23 4.75 -7.20
N TYR A 154 -1.63 3.55 -7.62
CA TYR A 154 -3.01 3.15 -7.82
C TYR A 154 -3.35 2.05 -6.83
N ILE A 155 -4.42 2.21 -6.05
CA ILE A 155 -4.94 1.14 -5.18
C ILE A 155 -6.23 0.62 -5.78
N GLN A 156 -6.30 -0.70 -6.00
CA GLN A 156 -7.49 -1.35 -6.52
C GLN A 156 -8.63 -1.26 -5.50
N ASN A 157 -9.77 -0.71 -5.93
CA ASN A 157 -10.96 -0.45 -5.09
C ASN A 157 -12.20 -1.23 -5.55
N GLY A 158 -12.02 -2.20 -6.46
CA GLY A 158 -13.07 -3.14 -6.89
C GLY A 158 -12.48 -4.41 -7.50
N ALA A 159 -13.34 -5.28 -8.03
CA ALA A 159 -12.92 -6.60 -8.50
C ALA A 159 -12.18 -6.59 -9.86
N SER A 160 -12.21 -5.47 -10.58
CA SER A 160 -11.54 -5.31 -11.88
C SER A 160 -10.17 -4.64 -11.72
N PRO A 161 -9.17 -4.98 -12.55
CA PRO A 161 -7.88 -4.29 -12.56
C PRO A 161 -7.98 -2.82 -13.00
N SER A 162 -9.08 -2.42 -13.63
CA SER A 162 -9.37 -1.02 -13.99
C SER A 162 -10.10 -0.25 -12.88
N SER A 163 -10.61 -0.95 -11.87
CA SER A 163 -11.25 -0.33 -10.70
C SER A 163 -10.17 0.09 -9.72
N VAL A 164 -9.54 1.22 -10.01
CA VAL A 164 -8.45 1.78 -9.21
C VAL A 164 -8.74 3.19 -8.75
N MET A 165 -8.18 3.53 -7.60
CA MET A 165 -8.08 4.87 -7.07
C MET A 165 -6.64 5.34 -7.21
N GLU A 166 -6.44 6.45 -7.91
CA GLU A 166 -5.14 7.12 -7.96
C GLU A 166 -4.91 7.90 -6.66
N ILE A 167 -3.71 7.74 -6.10
CA ILE A 167 -3.31 8.36 -4.84
C ILE A 167 -2.57 9.67 -5.12
N PRO A 168 -2.94 10.77 -4.44
CA PRO A 168 -2.20 12.02 -4.55
C PRO A 168 -0.71 11.84 -4.22
N LEU A 169 0.19 12.31 -5.08
CA LEU A 169 1.62 12.22 -4.79
C LEU A 169 2.10 13.31 -3.81
N LYS A 170 1.32 14.39 -3.70
CA LYS A 170 1.63 15.55 -2.85
C LYS A 170 0.58 15.66 -1.75
N GLU A 171 1.04 15.82 -0.52
CA GLU A 171 0.19 15.86 0.67
C GLU A 171 -0.86 16.98 0.60
N LYS A 172 -0.47 18.14 0.04
CA LYS A 172 -1.37 19.29 -0.16
C LYS A 172 -2.60 18.99 -1.03
N ASP A 173 -2.54 17.94 -1.85
CA ASP A 173 -3.63 17.56 -2.74
C ASP A 173 -4.57 16.52 -2.09
N VAL A 174 -4.20 15.97 -0.93
CA VAL A 174 -5.00 15.00 -0.16
C VAL A 174 -6.33 15.60 0.31
N GLY A 175 -6.35 16.87 0.69
CA GLY A 175 -7.58 17.57 1.14
C GLY A 175 -8.68 17.68 0.09
N LYS A 176 -8.41 17.31 -1.17
CA LYS A 176 -9.39 17.25 -2.28
C LYS A 176 -10.00 15.85 -2.45
N THR A 177 -9.68 14.93 -1.55
CA THR A 177 -10.06 13.51 -1.62
C THR A 177 -10.80 13.09 -0.35
N LYS A 178 -11.17 11.80 -0.27
CA LYS A 178 -11.79 11.20 0.93
C LYS A 178 -10.77 10.70 1.95
N TRP A 179 -9.48 10.88 1.71
CA TRP A 179 -8.44 10.50 2.66
C TRP A 179 -8.45 11.47 3.85
N VAL A 180 -8.70 10.92 5.03
CA VAL A 180 -8.82 11.64 6.30
C VAL A 180 -7.49 11.59 7.03
N ASN A 181 -7.13 12.71 7.65
CA ASN A 181 -5.90 12.87 8.41
C ASN A 181 -5.89 11.90 9.62
N GLY A 182 -4.79 11.17 9.79
CA GLY A 182 -4.53 10.30 10.93
C GLY A 182 -3.36 10.79 11.79
N LYS A 183 -2.77 9.89 12.57
CA LYS A 183 -1.65 10.23 13.46
C LYS A 183 -0.34 10.43 12.68
N CYS A 184 0.42 11.47 13.01
CA CYS A 184 1.83 11.57 12.61
C CYS A 184 2.66 10.62 13.48
N VAL A 185 3.31 9.63 12.87
CA VAL A 185 4.14 8.65 13.60
C VAL A 185 5.60 8.89 13.27
N TYR A 186 6.42 9.02 14.31
CA TYR A 186 7.86 9.24 14.18
C TYR A 186 8.50 8.17 13.28
N ALA A 187 9.37 8.59 12.36
CA ALA A 187 10.02 7.78 11.32
C ALA A 187 9.11 7.18 10.23
N MET A 188 7.78 7.29 10.33
CA MET A 188 6.85 6.88 9.27
C MET A 188 6.35 8.07 8.44
N GLY A 189 5.98 9.16 9.13
CA GLY A 189 5.36 10.34 8.55
C GLY A 189 3.90 10.53 8.93
N GLN A 190 3.22 11.39 8.19
CA GLN A 190 1.82 11.72 8.37
C GLN A 190 0.94 10.61 7.78
N HIS A 191 0.12 9.97 8.61
CA HIS A 191 -0.83 8.95 8.17
C HIS A 191 -2.10 9.58 7.58
N TYR A 192 -2.66 8.92 6.57
CA TYR A 192 -4.03 9.15 6.11
C TYR A 192 -4.77 7.83 5.93
N TRP A 193 -6.06 7.85 6.23
CA TRP A 193 -6.96 6.70 6.15
C TRP A 193 -8.17 7.05 5.28
N TYR A 194 -8.65 6.09 4.49
CA TYR A 194 -9.69 6.39 3.51
C TYR A 194 -11.10 6.40 4.13
N ASP A 195 -11.80 7.53 3.99
CA ASP A 195 -13.23 7.71 4.31
C ASP A 195 -13.63 7.24 5.72
N ILE A 196 -12.71 7.35 6.69
CA ILE A 196 -12.96 6.95 8.07
C ILE A 196 -13.74 8.03 8.83
N SER A 197 -14.61 7.60 9.75
CA SER A 197 -15.36 8.51 10.62
C SER A 197 -15.64 7.89 11.99
N LYS A 198 -15.92 8.75 12.98
CA LYS A 198 -16.33 8.30 14.31
C LYS A 198 -17.63 7.51 14.21
N GLY A 199 -17.66 6.31 14.78
CA GLY A 199 -18.85 5.45 14.77
C GLY A 199 -19.09 4.68 13.48
N MET A 200 -18.16 4.71 12.51
CA MET A 200 -18.25 3.85 11.33
C MET A 200 -18.28 2.36 11.70
N ASN A 201 -18.96 1.55 10.89
CA ASN A 201 -18.88 0.11 11.02
C ASN A 201 -17.48 -0.37 10.62
N CYS A 202 -16.87 -1.20 11.46
CA CYS A 202 -15.61 -1.88 11.19
C CYS A 202 -15.59 -2.61 9.85
N ASP A 203 -16.70 -3.22 9.45
CA ASP A 203 -16.76 -3.95 8.20
C ASP A 203 -16.69 -3.02 6.96
N ASP A 204 -16.97 -1.72 7.11
CA ASP A 204 -16.91 -0.74 6.02
C ASP A 204 -15.53 -0.11 5.84
N TYR A 205 -14.56 -0.50 6.66
CA TYR A 205 -13.20 0.00 6.63
C TYR A 205 -12.46 -0.38 5.32
N PHE A 206 -11.89 0.61 4.63
CA PHE A 206 -11.01 0.38 3.49
C PHE A 206 -9.59 0.10 3.99
N PRO A 207 -8.96 -1.02 3.58
CA PRO A 207 -7.82 -1.60 4.30
C PRO A 207 -6.50 -0.92 4.02
N ALA A 208 -6.47 0.35 3.62
CA ALA A 208 -5.25 1.03 3.20
C ALA A 208 -4.97 2.30 4.02
N PHE A 209 -3.69 2.57 4.23
CA PHE A 209 -3.19 3.84 4.75
C PHE A 209 -2.11 4.41 3.84
N LEU A 210 -2.03 5.74 3.83
CA LEU A 210 -0.99 6.48 3.11
C LEU A 210 -0.05 7.15 4.11
N LEU A 211 1.19 7.34 3.69
CA LEU A 211 2.21 8.02 4.46
C LEU A 211 2.87 9.10 3.63
N TYR A 212 2.90 10.30 4.20
CA TYR A 212 3.57 11.44 3.62
C TYR A 212 4.70 11.92 4.53
N ASN A 213 5.81 12.29 3.92
CA ASN A 213 6.95 12.89 4.59
C ASN A 213 7.52 13.99 3.71
N GLY A 214 7.77 15.17 4.30
CA GLY A 214 8.18 16.35 3.53
C GLY A 214 7.18 16.75 2.45
N GLY A 215 5.88 16.52 2.67
CA GLY A 215 4.82 16.86 1.72
C GLY A 215 4.70 15.93 0.51
N LYS A 216 5.45 14.82 0.47
CA LYS A 216 5.46 13.84 -0.62
C LYS A 216 5.04 12.46 -0.13
N LEU A 217 4.32 11.72 -0.97
CA LEU A 217 3.98 10.32 -0.73
C LEU A 217 5.28 9.48 -0.70
N ASN A 218 5.59 8.90 0.45
CA ASN A 218 6.82 8.12 0.66
C ASN A 218 6.54 6.68 1.08
N ALA A 219 5.31 6.33 1.43
CA ALA A 219 4.92 4.96 1.73
C ALA A 219 3.40 4.80 1.69
N PHE A 220 2.97 3.55 1.63
CA PHE A 220 1.59 3.15 1.86
C PHE A 220 1.58 1.80 2.56
N GLY A 221 0.41 1.34 2.96
CA GLY A 221 0.30 -0.01 3.46
C GLY A 221 -1.12 -0.49 3.60
N TRP A 222 -1.25 -1.76 3.97
CA TRP A 222 -2.52 -2.35 4.31
C TRP A 222 -2.65 -2.62 5.80
N ALA A 223 -3.82 -2.35 6.36
CA ALA A 223 -4.19 -2.77 7.70
C ALA A 223 -5.34 -3.77 7.58
N THR A 224 -5.07 -5.04 7.83
CA THR A 224 -6.05 -6.13 7.66
C THR A 224 -6.53 -6.62 9.02
N MET A 225 -7.83 -6.90 9.14
CA MET A 225 -8.41 -7.44 10.38
C MET A 225 -8.10 -8.94 10.51
N GLY A 226 -7.43 -9.35 11.58
CA GLY A 226 -7.08 -10.75 11.83
C GLY A 226 -5.71 -10.94 12.47
N ASP A 227 -5.28 -12.18 12.62
CA ASP A 227 -3.95 -12.57 13.13
C ASP A 227 -3.30 -13.54 12.14
N PHE A 228 -2.91 -13.01 10.98
CA PHE A 228 -2.32 -13.79 9.90
C PHE A 228 -0.83 -14.02 10.15
N LYS A 229 -0.32 -15.21 9.82
CA LYS A 229 1.06 -15.58 10.11
C LYS A 229 1.97 -15.32 8.91
N SER A 230 2.91 -14.41 9.08
CA SER A 230 4.07 -14.22 8.20
C SER A 230 5.07 -13.30 8.90
N ASP A 231 6.37 -13.54 8.70
CA ASP A 231 7.43 -12.65 9.18
C ASP A 231 7.46 -11.27 8.47
N ARG A 232 6.62 -11.12 7.43
CA ARG A 232 6.45 -9.87 6.66
C ARG A 232 5.29 -9.02 7.18
N TYR A 233 4.36 -9.62 7.95
CA TYR A 233 3.35 -8.86 8.65
C TYR A 233 3.93 -8.18 9.88
N GLU A 234 3.45 -6.98 10.13
CA GLU A 234 3.66 -6.26 11.38
C GLU A 234 2.45 -6.45 12.27
N HIS A 235 2.73 -6.74 13.54
CA HIS A 235 1.71 -6.84 14.59
C HIS A 235 2.02 -5.78 15.64
N PRO A 236 1.63 -4.51 15.41
CA PRO A 236 1.84 -3.47 16.39
C PRO A 236 1.06 -3.79 17.68
N PRO A 237 1.62 -3.47 18.85
CA PRO A 237 0.95 -3.70 20.12
C PRO A 237 -0.32 -2.84 20.20
N SER A 238 -1.36 -3.34 20.89
CA SER A 238 -2.69 -2.70 20.93
C SER A 238 -2.68 -1.22 21.36
N PHE A 239 -1.73 -0.82 22.23
CA PHE A 239 -1.60 0.58 22.66
C PHE A 239 -1.16 1.52 21.52
N ALA A 240 -0.43 1.02 20.52
CA ALA A 240 0.00 1.82 19.37
C ALA A 240 -1.16 2.09 18.39
N LEU A 241 -2.23 1.29 18.47
CA LEU A 241 -3.38 1.36 17.58
C LEU A 241 -4.60 2.05 18.19
N GLY A 242 -4.62 2.29 19.51
CA GLY A 242 -5.79 2.86 20.19
C GLY A 242 -7.03 1.96 20.15
N VAL A 243 -6.90 0.67 19.79
CA VAL A 243 -8.00 -0.31 19.70
C VAL A 243 -7.76 -1.49 20.64
N THR A 244 -8.81 -1.85 21.39
CA THR A 244 -8.79 -2.91 22.42
C THR A 244 -9.35 -4.25 21.95
N ILE A 245 -10.05 -4.31 20.80
CA ILE A 245 -10.90 -5.47 20.45
C ILE A 245 -10.44 -6.20 19.18
N PHE A 246 -9.83 -5.52 18.21
CA PHE A 246 -9.41 -6.13 16.94
C PHE A 246 -7.88 -6.29 16.88
N LYS A 247 -7.44 -7.48 16.48
CA LYS A 247 -6.06 -7.69 16.01
C LYS A 247 -5.98 -7.23 14.56
N PHE A 248 -4.95 -6.47 14.25
CA PHE A 248 -4.65 -6.02 12.90
C PHE A 248 -3.29 -6.55 12.47
N ASN A 249 -3.16 -6.86 11.18
CA ASN A 249 -1.88 -7.07 10.52
C ASN A 249 -1.61 -5.86 9.67
N PHE A 250 -0.47 -5.23 9.91
CA PHE A 250 0.01 -4.12 9.13
C PHE A 250 0.98 -4.64 8.09
N HIS A 251 0.89 -4.08 6.90
CA HIS A 251 1.84 -4.33 5.83
C HIS A 251 2.33 -3.01 5.28
N TYR A 252 3.50 -2.59 5.73
CA TYR A 252 4.14 -1.35 5.30
C TYR A 252 4.93 -1.56 4.00
N PHE A 253 4.80 -0.62 3.06
CA PHE A 253 5.65 -0.51 1.88
C PHE A 253 6.26 0.87 1.77
N GLY A 254 7.59 0.93 1.88
CA GLY A 254 8.38 2.14 1.69
C GLY A 254 8.70 2.39 0.22
N LEU A 255 8.42 3.61 -0.24
CA LEU A 255 8.70 4.15 -1.56
C LEU A 255 9.72 5.29 -1.40
N LEU A 256 11.00 4.97 -1.57
CA LEU A 256 12.13 5.89 -1.34
C LEU A 256 13.07 5.93 -2.53
#